data_AF-A0A4D4LZ73-F1
#
_entry.id   AF-A0A4D4LZ73-F1
#
_cell.length_a   1.000
_cell.length_b   1.000
_cell.length_c   1.000
_cell.angle_alpha   90.00
_cell.angle_beta   90.00
_cell.angle_gamma   90.00
#
_symmetry.space_group_name_H-M   'P 1'
#
loop_
_entity.id
_entity.type
_entity.pdbx_description
1 polymer ?
#
loop_
_entity_poly.entity_id
_entity_poly.type
_entity_poly.pdbx_seq_one_letter_code
_entity_poly.pdbx_strand_id
1 'polypeptide(L)'
;MHTARPHRGSAEVARIMRELIGAADRPTPPLGRIQDPYGFRCLPQIHGPAHEAADALEAVLAVEINAAAENPLISPGDLAAYHHGGFYQAQLALALDHFRLAITQVARLSTSRLSTLNEPAYTRLRPFLADHEPASSGVMILEYAAGAALGDLRAFSAPASLGHAVLSRGVEEQASFASLAARQTLRACDAYRLVVGCELVAAVRALRQRDLRPDPELPVGRALELAESVLDPEPADRPLTDDVTAAAALLDRFTEIWRGSES
;
A
#
# COMPACT_ATOMS: atom_id res chain seq x y z
N MET A 1 -6.95 4.87 22.88
CA MET A 1 -5.55 4.41 22.84
C MET A 1 -4.70 5.34 21.97
N HIS A 2 -4.98 5.52 20.67
CA HIS A 2 -4.19 6.41 19.81
C HIS A 2 -4.17 7.87 20.29
N THR A 3 -5.18 8.33 21.01
CA THR A 3 -5.17 9.64 21.70
C THR A 3 -4.06 9.79 22.74
N ALA A 4 -3.57 8.69 23.34
CA ALA A 4 -2.46 8.70 24.30
C ALA A 4 -1.08 8.81 23.62
N ARG A 5 -1.00 8.57 22.31
CA ARG A 5 0.18 8.80 21.48
C ARG A 5 -0.25 9.37 20.12
N PRO A 6 -0.58 10.68 20.05
CA PRO A 6 -1.39 11.28 18.98
C PRO A 6 -0.58 11.58 17.72
N HIS A 7 0.05 10.57 17.11
CA HIS A 7 0.54 10.69 15.74
C HIS A 7 -0.65 10.76 14.79
N ARG A 8 -0.70 11.81 13.95
CA ARG A 8 -1.84 12.11 13.08
C ARG A 8 -2.20 10.92 12.20
N GLY A 9 -1.24 10.40 11.44
CA GLY A 9 -1.47 9.27 10.52
C GLY A 9 -1.97 8.02 11.24
N SER A 10 -1.43 7.70 12.42
CA SER A 10 -1.91 6.52 13.18
C SER A 10 -3.31 6.70 13.74
N ALA A 11 -3.67 7.89 14.20
CA ALA A 11 -5.03 8.18 14.65
C ALA A 11 -6.02 8.09 13.50
N GLU A 12 -5.64 8.61 12.34
CA GLU A 12 -6.46 8.61 11.13
C GLU A 12 -6.69 7.20 10.58
N VAL A 13 -5.63 6.40 10.39
CA VAL A 13 -5.80 5.01 9.95
C VAL A 13 -6.65 4.22 10.94
N ALA A 14 -6.49 4.44 12.24
CA ALA A 14 -7.33 3.77 13.23
C ALA A 14 -8.80 4.18 13.10
N ARG A 15 -9.09 5.45 12.78
CA ARG A 15 -10.45 5.95 12.51
C ARG A 15 -11.04 5.28 11.26
N ILE A 16 -10.32 5.36 10.15
CA ILE A 16 -10.70 4.73 8.87
C ILE A 16 -11.01 3.24 9.06
N MET A 17 -10.12 2.50 9.74
CA MET A 17 -10.35 1.07 9.97
C MET A 17 -11.62 0.78 10.78
N ARG A 18 -11.99 1.63 11.75
CA ARG A 18 -13.25 1.45 12.49
C ARG A 18 -14.45 1.66 11.59
N GLU A 19 -14.41 2.65 10.71
CA GLU A 19 -15.49 2.95 9.77
C GLU A 19 -15.62 1.87 8.70
N LEU A 20 -14.50 1.42 8.13
CA LEU A 20 -14.47 0.36 7.11
C LEU A 20 -15.16 -0.92 7.58
N ILE A 21 -14.94 -1.32 8.84
CA ILE A 21 -15.45 -2.59 9.39
C ILE A 21 -16.61 -2.42 10.38
N GLY A 22 -17.11 -1.20 10.58
CA GLY A 22 -18.19 -0.92 11.54
C GLY A 22 -17.82 -1.29 12.99
N ALA A 23 -16.55 -1.11 13.37
CA ALA A 23 -16.08 -1.52 14.68
C ALA A 23 -16.66 -0.65 15.79
N ALA A 24 -17.13 -1.28 16.86
CA ALA A 24 -17.52 -0.58 18.08
C ALA A 24 -16.32 0.15 18.73
N ASP A 25 -16.60 1.22 19.47
CA ASP A 25 -15.59 1.99 20.21
C ASP A 25 -14.81 1.15 21.23
N ARG A 26 -15.41 0.06 21.70
CA ARG A 26 -14.83 -0.84 22.70
C ARG A 26 -15.02 -2.29 22.27
N PRO A 27 -14.03 -3.16 22.54
CA PRO A 27 -14.19 -4.59 22.34
C PRO A 27 -15.38 -5.14 23.14
N THR A 28 -16.24 -5.91 22.50
CA THR A 28 -17.37 -6.59 23.15
C THR A 28 -17.14 -8.10 23.19
N PRO A 29 -17.51 -8.81 24.27
CA PRO A 29 -17.44 -10.26 24.32
C PRO A 29 -18.29 -10.95 23.24
N PRO A 30 -17.94 -12.19 22.84
CA PRO A 30 -16.75 -12.93 23.27
C PRO A 30 -15.47 -12.35 22.65
N LEU A 31 -14.48 -12.07 23.50
CA LEU A 31 -13.18 -11.59 23.03
C LEU A 31 -12.38 -12.79 22.51
N GLY A 32 -11.62 -12.57 21.43
CA GLY A 32 -10.75 -13.58 20.83
C GLY A 32 -9.44 -13.75 21.62
N ARG A 33 -8.31 -13.56 20.92
CA ARG A 33 -6.98 -13.63 21.54
C ARG A 33 -6.75 -12.41 22.43
N ILE A 34 -5.92 -12.56 23.45
CA ILE A 34 -5.46 -11.43 24.28
C ILE A 34 -4.71 -10.40 23.42
N GLN A 35 -3.92 -10.88 22.45
CA GLN A 35 -3.23 -10.05 21.47
C GLN A 35 -3.21 -10.76 20.11
N ASP A 36 -3.56 -10.02 19.06
CA ASP A 36 -3.34 -10.47 17.69
C ASP A 36 -1.88 -10.23 17.26
N PRO A 37 -1.42 -10.96 16.21
CA PRO A 37 -0.12 -10.73 15.59
C PRO A 37 0.06 -9.29 15.13
N TYR A 38 1.31 -8.86 15.02
CA TYR A 38 1.65 -7.48 14.62
C TYR A 38 1.08 -7.12 13.25
N GLY A 39 0.94 -8.09 12.33
CA GLY A 39 0.26 -7.94 11.03
C GLY A 39 -1.06 -7.17 11.10
N PHE A 40 -1.84 -7.42 12.15
CA PHE A 40 -3.14 -6.80 12.40
C PHE A 40 -3.04 -5.68 13.44
N ARG A 41 -2.37 -5.95 14.56
CA ARG A 41 -2.36 -5.05 15.72
C ARG A 41 -1.58 -3.76 15.50
N CYS A 42 -0.52 -3.80 14.70
CA CYS A 42 0.34 -2.65 14.42
C CYS A 42 -0.05 -1.90 13.14
N LEU A 43 -1.20 -2.24 12.54
CA LEU A 43 -1.65 -1.66 11.26
C LEU A 43 -1.68 -0.12 11.31
N PRO A 44 -2.30 0.55 12.31
CA PRO A 44 -2.31 2.01 12.33
C PRO A 44 -0.92 2.64 12.51
N GLN A 45 -0.02 1.98 13.24
CA GLN A 45 1.33 2.48 13.48
C GLN A 45 2.24 2.35 12.25
N ILE A 46 1.92 1.45 11.32
CA ILE A 46 2.71 1.20 10.10
C ILE A 46 2.10 1.92 8.90
N HIS A 47 0.78 1.88 8.74
CA HIS A 47 0.09 2.59 7.67
C HIS A 47 0.06 4.11 7.93
N GLY A 48 0.01 4.55 9.19
CA GLY A 48 -0.04 5.98 9.52
C GLY A 48 1.10 6.79 8.90
N PRO A 49 2.38 6.42 9.11
CA PRO A 49 3.51 7.08 8.44
C PRO A 49 3.47 6.99 6.91
N ALA A 50 2.87 5.94 6.33
CA ALA A 50 2.72 5.83 4.88
C ALA A 50 1.68 6.82 4.32
N HIS A 51 0.57 7.04 5.03
CA HIS A 51 -0.37 8.11 4.71
C HIS A 51 0.29 9.49 4.84
N GLU A 52 1.05 9.73 5.91
CA GLU A 52 1.77 10.99 6.08
C GLU A 52 2.81 11.22 4.96
N ALA A 53 3.50 10.16 4.51
CA ALA A 53 4.43 10.23 3.40
C ALA A 53 3.72 10.50 2.06
N ALA A 54 2.53 9.94 1.85
CA ALA A 54 1.71 10.21 0.67
C ALA A 54 1.24 11.66 0.63
N ASP A 55 0.72 12.18 1.75
CA ASP A 55 0.29 13.59 1.89
C ASP A 55 1.46 14.55 1.61
N ALA A 56 2.65 14.23 2.13
CA ALA A 56 3.85 15.04 1.91
C ALA A 56 4.29 15.01 0.44
N LEU A 57 4.22 13.85 -0.22
CA LEU A 57 4.52 13.73 -1.65
C LEU A 57 3.50 14.50 -2.50
N GLU A 58 2.22 14.44 -2.17
CA GLU A 58 1.17 15.19 -2.86
C GLU A 58 1.40 16.70 -2.76
N ALA A 59 1.75 17.20 -1.58
CA ALA A 59 2.07 18.63 -1.39
C ALA A 59 3.28 19.08 -2.24
N VAL A 60 4.31 18.25 -2.36
CA VAL A 60 5.47 18.54 -3.22
C VAL A 60 5.07 18.50 -4.69
N LEU A 61 4.35 17.47 -5.14
CA LEU A 61 3.88 17.36 -6.53
C LEU A 61 2.98 18.53 -6.93
N ALA A 62 2.11 18.99 -6.03
CA ALA A 62 1.25 20.14 -6.26
C ALA A 62 2.06 21.42 -6.54
N VAL A 63 3.19 21.61 -5.86
CA VAL A 63 4.10 22.74 -6.16
C VAL A 63 4.80 22.53 -7.50
N GLU A 64 5.42 21.36 -7.69
CA GLU A 64 6.25 21.07 -8.88
C GLU A 64 5.47 21.17 -10.20
N ILE A 65 4.21 20.70 -10.22
CA ILE A 65 3.36 20.74 -11.44
C ILE A 65 2.88 22.17 -11.75
N ASN A 66 2.83 23.05 -10.74
CA ASN A 66 2.31 24.42 -10.88
C ASN A 66 3.41 25.50 -10.81
N ALA A 67 4.68 25.12 -10.76
CA ALA A 67 5.79 26.05 -10.66
C ALA A 67 6.47 26.33 -12.02
N ALA A 68 6.94 27.56 -12.19
CA ALA A 68 7.85 27.93 -13.27
C ALA A 68 9.27 27.46 -12.92
N ALA A 69 9.68 26.31 -13.47
CA ALA A 69 10.97 25.68 -13.18
C ALA A 69 12.07 26.04 -14.20
N GLU A 70 11.76 26.81 -15.26
CA GLU A 70 12.77 27.23 -16.23
C GLU A 70 13.83 28.15 -15.62
N ASN A 71 14.98 28.27 -16.29
CA ASN A 71 16.02 29.24 -15.95
C ASN A 71 16.59 29.85 -17.24
N PRO A 72 16.61 31.19 -17.39
CA PRO A 72 16.14 32.19 -16.42
C PRO A 72 14.62 32.31 -16.37
N LEU A 73 14.10 32.75 -15.22
CA LEU A 73 12.71 33.20 -15.08
C LEU A 73 12.55 34.61 -15.65
N ILE A 74 11.59 34.80 -16.55
CA ILE A 74 11.26 36.12 -17.09
C ILE A 74 10.12 36.72 -16.27
N SER A 75 10.39 37.81 -15.57
CA SER A 75 9.39 38.51 -14.76
C SER A 75 8.52 39.41 -15.65
N PRO A 76 7.20 39.21 -15.70
CA PRO A 76 6.32 40.05 -16.52
C PRO A 76 6.15 41.48 -15.95
N GLY A 77 6.45 41.69 -14.67
CA GLY A 77 6.25 42.99 -14.01
C GLY A 77 7.29 44.04 -14.41
N ASP A 78 8.53 43.63 -14.65
CA ASP A 78 9.66 44.51 -14.97
C ASP A 78 10.45 44.07 -16.22
N LEU A 79 10.00 43.00 -16.88
CA LEU A 79 10.64 42.40 -18.07
C LEU A 79 12.10 42.01 -17.84
N ALA A 80 12.49 41.76 -16.58
CA ALA A 80 13.82 41.31 -16.21
C ALA A 80 13.96 39.79 -16.30
N ALA A 81 15.17 39.33 -16.62
CA ALA A 81 15.56 37.93 -16.57
C ALA A 81 16.28 37.63 -15.25
N TYR A 82 15.75 36.70 -14.46
CA TYR A 82 16.32 36.25 -13.19
C TYR A 82 16.94 34.87 -13.37
N HIS A 83 18.23 34.73 -13.08
CA HIS A 83 18.90 33.43 -13.06
C HIS A 83 18.75 32.77 -11.69
N HIS A 84 18.34 31.50 -11.66
CA HIS A 84 18.13 30.73 -10.43
C HIS A 84 18.24 29.22 -10.68
N GLY A 85 18.21 28.43 -9.60
CA GLY A 85 18.28 26.96 -9.62
C GLY A 85 16.91 26.27 -9.49
N GLY A 86 15.82 26.89 -9.95
CA GLY A 86 14.45 26.40 -9.73
C GLY A 86 14.15 25.05 -10.40
N PHE A 87 14.95 24.69 -11.41
CA PHE A 87 14.92 23.38 -12.07
C PHE A 87 15.44 22.24 -11.20
N TYR A 88 16.10 22.52 -10.06
CA TYR A 88 16.72 21.50 -9.23
C TYR A 88 15.70 20.84 -8.26
N GLN A 89 15.22 19.65 -8.63
CA GLN A 89 14.10 18.97 -7.95
C GLN A 89 14.52 18.16 -6.72
N ALA A 90 15.19 18.77 -5.73
CA ALA A 90 15.63 18.06 -4.52
C ALA A 90 14.45 17.55 -3.67
N GLN A 91 13.46 18.43 -3.49
CA GLN A 91 12.26 18.20 -2.69
C GLN A 91 11.50 16.99 -3.23
N LEU A 92 11.30 16.94 -4.55
CA LEU A 92 10.62 15.82 -5.22
C LEU A 92 11.38 14.50 -5.03
N ALA A 93 12.70 14.49 -5.23
CA ALA A 93 13.51 13.28 -5.06
C ALA A 93 13.41 12.71 -3.63
N LEU A 94 13.56 13.57 -2.62
CA LEU A 94 13.48 13.17 -1.20
C LEU A 94 12.08 12.73 -0.79
N ALA A 95 11.02 13.39 -1.28
CA ALA A 95 9.65 13.01 -1.00
C ALA A 95 9.30 11.63 -1.61
N LEU A 96 9.75 11.36 -2.83
CA LEU A 96 9.59 10.06 -3.49
C LEU A 96 10.38 8.96 -2.75
N ASP A 97 11.60 9.24 -2.33
CA ASP A 97 12.40 8.32 -1.51
C ASP A 97 11.69 7.98 -0.19
N HIS A 98 11.18 9.00 0.51
CA HIS A 98 10.44 8.82 1.74
C HIS A 98 9.17 7.97 1.56
N PHE A 99 8.38 8.28 0.53
CA PHE A 99 7.17 7.52 0.20
C PHE A 99 7.45 6.05 -0.07
N ARG A 100 8.47 5.74 -0.89
CA ARG A 100 8.86 4.35 -1.21
C ARG A 100 9.27 3.55 0.03
N LEU A 101 10.06 4.18 0.90
CA LEU A 101 10.47 3.56 2.16
C LEU A 101 9.26 3.26 3.05
N ALA A 102 8.27 4.16 3.09
CA ALA A 102 7.06 3.98 3.87
C ALA A 102 6.15 2.86 3.32
N ILE A 103 5.83 2.86 2.02
CA ILE A 103 4.98 1.82 1.41
C ILE A 103 5.62 0.43 1.48
N THR A 104 6.95 0.34 1.46
CA THR A 104 7.66 -0.93 1.65
C THR A 104 7.37 -1.55 3.01
N GLN A 105 7.23 -0.75 4.08
CA GLN A 105 6.85 -1.30 5.38
C GLN A 105 5.40 -1.79 5.40
N VAL A 106 4.51 -1.10 4.70
CA VAL A 106 3.11 -1.53 4.54
C VAL A 106 3.04 -2.87 3.79
N ALA A 107 3.82 -3.02 2.71
CA ALA A 107 3.91 -4.28 1.97
C ALA A 107 4.38 -5.45 2.85
N ARG A 108 5.42 -5.24 3.66
CA ARG A 108 5.93 -6.26 4.61
C ARG A 108 4.88 -6.65 5.66
N LEU A 109 4.05 -5.69 6.06
CA LEU A 109 2.95 -5.98 6.97
C LEU A 109 1.87 -6.84 6.28
N SER A 110 1.57 -6.55 5.02
CA SER A 110 0.66 -7.35 4.19
C SER A 110 1.15 -8.79 4.03
N THR A 111 2.45 -9.02 3.75
CA THR A 111 3.00 -10.38 3.71
C THR A 111 2.92 -11.10 5.06
N SER A 112 3.01 -10.37 6.17
CA SER A 112 2.83 -10.94 7.52
C SER A 112 1.38 -11.38 7.76
N ARG A 113 0.39 -10.63 7.25
CA ARG A 113 -1.03 -11.00 7.31
C ARG A 113 -1.34 -12.17 6.40
N LEU A 114 -0.78 -12.20 5.19
CA LEU A 114 -0.87 -13.34 4.28
C LEU A 114 -0.36 -14.64 4.93
N SER A 115 0.82 -14.58 5.56
CA SER A 115 1.35 -15.75 6.31
C SER A 115 0.45 -16.15 7.48
N THR A 116 -0.15 -15.17 8.17
CA THR A 116 -1.11 -15.46 9.26
C THR A 116 -2.36 -16.15 8.74
N LEU A 117 -2.85 -15.79 7.54
CA LEU A 117 -4.02 -16.42 6.91
C LEU A 117 -3.76 -17.89 6.53
N ASN A 118 -2.50 -18.26 6.28
CA ASN A 118 -2.12 -19.63 5.95
C ASN A 118 -1.96 -20.54 7.18
N GLU A 119 -2.00 -19.99 8.39
CA GLU A 119 -1.66 -20.70 9.62
C GLU A 119 -2.91 -21.08 10.45
N PRO A 120 -3.23 -22.39 10.59
CA PRO A 120 -4.38 -22.88 11.36
C PRO A 120 -4.43 -22.40 12.81
N ALA A 121 -3.29 -22.19 13.47
CA ALA A 121 -3.26 -21.67 14.82
C ALA A 121 -3.93 -20.29 14.94
N TYR A 122 -3.93 -19.51 13.86
CA TYR A 122 -4.59 -18.22 13.78
C TYR A 122 -5.99 -18.32 13.17
N THR A 123 -6.12 -19.00 12.04
CA THR A 123 -7.36 -19.02 11.27
C THR A 123 -8.34 -20.09 11.69
N ARG A 124 -7.93 -21.14 12.41
CA ARG A 124 -8.68 -22.39 12.64
C ARG A 124 -9.26 -23.01 11.36
N LEU A 125 -8.65 -22.72 10.22
CA LEU A 125 -8.92 -23.33 8.92
C LEU A 125 -7.81 -24.35 8.60
N ARG A 126 -7.92 -25.04 7.46
CA ARG A 126 -6.84 -25.89 6.96
C ARG A 126 -5.58 -25.05 6.66
N PRO A 127 -4.37 -25.65 6.77
CA PRO A 127 -3.15 -24.98 6.34
C PRO A 127 -3.29 -24.44 4.92
N PHE A 128 -2.75 -23.25 4.68
CA PHE A 128 -2.77 -22.58 3.37
C PHE A 128 -4.16 -22.41 2.76
N LEU A 129 -5.22 -22.43 3.59
CA LEU A 129 -6.60 -22.39 3.12
C LEU A 129 -6.91 -23.48 2.09
N ALA A 130 -6.20 -24.62 2.15
CA ALA A 130 -6.36 -25.74 1.23
C ALA A 130 -7.80 -26.29 1.24
N ASP A 131 -8.20 -26.92 0.14
CA ASP A 131 -9.47 -27.66 0.06
C ASP A 131 -9.40 -28.95 0.90
N HIS A 132 -10.33 -29.89 0.72
CA HIS A 132 -10.34 -31.15 1.47
C HIS A 132 -9.43 -32.26 0.90
N GLU A 133 -8.95 -32.11 -0.33
CA GLU A 133 -8.13 -33.11 -1.00
C GLU A 133 -6.78 -33.31 -0.29
N PRO A 134 -6.26 -34.54 -0.19
CA PRO A 134 -5.04 -34.83 0.57
C PRO A 134 -3.78 -34.12 0.09
N ALA A 135 -3.73 -33.68 -1.17
CA ALA A 135 -2.56 -33.08 -1.81
C ALA A 135 -2.76 -31.61 -2.23
N SER A 136 -3.81 -30.94 -1.74
CA SER A 136 -4.05 -29.53 -2.05
C SER A 136 -3.04 -28.61 -1.35
N SER A 137 -2.41 -27.75 -2.14
CA SER A 137 -1.51 -26.68 -1.69
C SER A 137 -2.27 -25.39 -1.37
N GLY A 138 -3.55 -25.30 -1.74
CA GLY A 138 -4.39 -24.14 -1.49
C GLY A 138 -3.77 -22.86 -2.04
N VAL A 139 -3.57 -21.86 -1.17
CA VAL A 139 -2.98 -20.57 -1.54
C VAL A 139 -1.52 -20.41 -1.17
N MET A 140 -0.82 -21.51 -0.84
CA MET A 140 0.62 -21.49 -0.48
C MET A 140 1.47 -20.71 -1.50
N ILE A 141 1.17 -20.86 -2.80
CA ILE A 141 1.91 -20.20 -3.88
C ILE A 141 1.84 -18.66 -3.82
N LEU A 142 0.84 -18.09 -3.15
CA LEU A 142 0.73 -16.64 -2.98
C LEU A 142 1.87 -16.06 -2.15
N GLU A 143 2.43 -16.83 -1.21
CA GLU A 143 3.61 -16.38 -0.43
C GLU A 143 4.85 -16.22 -1.31
N TYR A 144 4.99 -17.05 -2.34
CA TYR A 144 6.08 -16.98 -3.31
C TYR A 144 5.92 -15.74 -4.19
N ALA A 145 4.71 -15.51 -4.71
CA ALA A 145 4.40 -14.35 -5.53
C ALA A 145 4.57 -13.03 -4.74
N ALA A 146 4.01 -12.96 -3.54
CA ALA A 146 4.16 -11.79 -2.66
C ALA A 146 5.63 -11.59 -2.23
N GLY A 147 6.37 -12.67 -1.96
CA GLY A 147 7.80 -12.63 -1.63
C GLY A 147 8.66 -12.10 -2.79
N ALA A 148 8.38 -12.51 -4.02
CA ALA A 148 9.05 -12.00 -5.21
C ALA A 148 8.76 -10.50 -5.41
N ALA A 149 7.49 -10.09 -5.33
CA ALA A 149 7.09 -8.70 -5.43
C ALA A 149 7.69 -7.83 -4.29
N LEU A 150 7.83 -8.39 -3.09
CA LEU A 150 8.53 -7.72 -1.99
C LEU A 150 10.04 -7.55 -2.27
N GLY A 151 10.64 -8.50 -2.97
CA GLY A 151 12.02 -8.38 -3.49
C GLY A 151 12.18 -7.19 -4.43
N ASP A 152 11.23 -7.01 -5.35
CA ASP A 152 11.17 -5.87 -6.28
C ASP A 152 10.98 -4.54 -5.54
N LEU A 153 10.02 -4.47 -4.60
CA LEU A 153 9.81 -3.31 -3.73
C LEU A 153 11.11 -2.89 -3.01
N ARG A 154 11.85 -3.86 -2.47
CA ARG A 154 13.13 -3.61 -1.81
C ARG A 154 14.16 -3.04 -2.78
N ALA A 155 14.26 -3.61 -3.99
CA ALA A 155 15.20 -3.12 -5.01
C ALA A 155 14.87 -1.69 -5.45
N PHE A 156 13.58 -1.35 -5.57
CA PHE A 156 13.12 -0.03 -6.00
C PHE A 156 13.10 1.02 -4.89
N SER A 157 13.27 0.61 -3.63
CA SER A 157 13.31 1.52 -2.48
C SER A 157 14.71 1.98 -2.10
N ALA A 158 15.75 1.57 -2.83
CA ALA A 158 17.07 2.18 -2.72
C ALA A 158 16.95 3.68 -3.08
N PRO A 159 17.30 4.61 -2.16
CA PRO A 159 17.07 6.03 -2.37
C PRO A 159 17.76 6.53 -3.63
N ALA A 160 16.99 7.15 -4.52
CA ALA A 160 17.53 7.72 -5.76
C ALA A 160 18.36 8.97 -5.48
N SER A 161 18.04 9.71 -4.42
CA SER A 161 18.72 10.95 -4.06
C SER A 161 20.17 10.75 -3.61
N LEU A 162 20.62 9.50 -3.43
CA LEU A 162 22.04 9.16 -3.23
C LEU A 162 22.84 9.22 -4.53
N GLY A 163 22.17 9.30 -5.68
CA GLY A 163 22.80 9.45 -6.97
C GLY A 163 23.63 10.74 -7.04
N HIS A 164 24.71 10.68 -7.81
CA HIS A 164 25.58 11.82 -8.06
C HIS A 164 26.01 11.81 -9.52
N ALA A 165 26.14 13.00 -10.11
CA ALA A 165 26.63 13.20 -11.47
C ALA A 165 27.39 14.52 -11.52
N VAL A 166 28.48 14.54 -12.29
CA VAL A 166 29.24 15.75 -12.59
C VAL A 166 29.25 15.91 -14.10
N LEU A 167 28.58 16.95 -14.57
CA LEU A 167 28.38 17.26 -15.98
C LEU A 167 28.96 18.64 -16.31
N SER A 168 28.93 19.00 -17.59
CA SER A 168 29.30 20.34 -18.06
C SER A 168 30.68 20.80 -17.58
N ARG A 169 31.66 19.89 -17.60
CA ARG A 169 33.05 20.11 -17.14
C ARG A 169 33.16 20.55 -15.67
N GLY A 170 32.22 20.12 -14.83
CA GLY A 170 32.21 20.43 -13.39
C GLY A 170 31.39 21.66 -13.00
N VAL A 171 30.62 22.23 -13.94
CA VAL A 171 29.66 23.31 -13.66
C VAL A 171 28.31 22.76 -13.18
N GLU A 172 28.00 21.52 -13.53
CA GLU A 172 26.82 20.80 -13.05
C GLU A 172 27.27 19.61 -12.21
N GLU A 173 27.82 19.90 -11.04
CA GLU A 173 28.41 18.93 -10.11
C GLU A 173 27.39 18.24 -9.19
N GLN A 174 26.10 18.54 -9.33
CA GLN A 174 25.05 17.93 -8.53
C GLN A 174 23.77 17.71 -9.35
N ALA A 175 23.09 16.59 -9.12
CA ALA A 175 21.80 16.26 -9.70
C ALA A 175 20.89 15.61 -8.65
N SER A 176 19.58 15.91 -8.70
CA SER A 176 18.63 15.39 -7.71
C SER A 176 18.22 13.93 -7.92
N PHE A 177 18.35 13.42 -9.15
CA PHE A 177 17.84 12.11 -9.57
C PHE A 177 16.33 11.93 -9.38
N ALA A 178 15.55 13.03 -9.33
CA ALA A 178 14.10 12.99 -9.17
C ALA A 178 13.38 12.14 -10.23
N SER A 179 13.86 12.15 -11.49
CA SER A 179 13.29 11.31 -12.56
C SER A 179 13.51 9.80 -12.32
N LEU A 180 14.68 9.42 -11.78
CA LEU A 180 14.92 8.04 -11.34
C LEU A 180 14.02 7.71 -10.14
N ALA A 181 13.89 8.64 -9.19
CA ALA A 181 12.99 8.50 -8.04
C ALA A 181 11.54 8.27 -8.49
N ALA A 182 11.06 8.99 -9.48
CA ALA A 182 9.71 8.81 -10.02
C ALA A 182 9.54 7.41 -10.64
N ARG A 183 10.49 6.99 -11.48
CA ARG A 183 10.44 5.67 -12.13
C ARG A 183 10.47 4.51 -11.15
N GLN A 184 11.34 4.51 -10.13
CA GLN A 184 11.33 3.40 -9.18
C GLN A 184 10.10 3.49 -8.26
N THR A 185 9.50 4.66 -8.05
CA THR A 185 8.23 4.78 -7.29
C THR A 185 7.08 4.13 -8.03
N LEU A 186 6.94 4.38 -9.34
CA LEU A 186 5.93 3.70 -10.16
C LEU A 186 6.08 2.17 -10.09
N ARG A 187 7.31 1.67 -10.28
CA ARG A 187 7.60 0.23 -10.18
C ARG A 187 7.36 -0.35 -8.78
N ALA A 188 7.65 0.43 -7.73
CA ALA A 188 7.36 0.05 -6.35
C ALA A 188 5.85 -0.07 -6.12
N CYS A 189 5.04 0.85 -6.67
CA CYS A 189 3.59 0.77 -6.60
C CYS A 189 3.04 -0.46 -7.32
N ASP A 190 3.55 -0.81 -8.50
CA ASP A 190 3.14 -2.03 -9.22
C ASP A 190 3.37 -3.29 -8.39
N ALA A 191 4.58 -3.41 -7.81
CA ALA A 191 4.92 -4.53 -6.94
C ALA A 191 4.09 -4.53 -5.63
N TYR A 192 3.83 -3.36 -5.06
CA TYR A 192 2.94 -3.21 -3.90
C TYR A 192 1.54 -3.75 -4.17
N ARG A 193 0.96 -3.45 -5.33
CA ARG A 193 -0.37 -3.95 -5.73
C ARG A 193 -0.41 -5.47 -5.83
N LEU A 194 0.66 -6.10 -6.31
CA LEU A 194 0.75 -7.57 -6.33
C LEU A 194 0.77 -8.17 -4.92
N VAL A 195 1.51 -7.57 -3.98
CA VAL A 195 1.54 -8.03 -2.59
C VAL A 195 0.14 -7.94 -1.96
N VAL A 196 -0.53 -6.80 -2.09
CA VAL A 196 -1.88 -6.61 -1.53
C VAL A 196 -2.91 -7.48 -2.25
N GLY A 197 -2.77 -7.68 -3.56
CA GLY A 197 -3.61 -8.59 -4.34
C GLY A 197 -3.52 -10.04 -3.85
N CYS A 198 -2.31 -10.52 -3.55
CA CYS A 198 -2.10 -11.84 -2.95
C CYS A 198 -2.80 -11.96 -1.58
N GLU A 199 -2.67 -10.94 -0.73
CA GLU A 199 -3.38 -10.89 0.55
C GLU A 199 -4.91 -10.92 0.35
N LEU A 200 -5.43 -10.16 -0.61
CA LEU A 200 -6.87 -10.10 -0.89
C LEU A 200 -7.44 -11.46 -1.33
N VAL A 201 -6.75 -12.18 -2.22
CA VAL A 201 -7.17 -13.53 -2.66
C VAL A 201 -7.27 -14.47 -1.45
N ALA A 202 -6.25 -14.47 -0.57
CA ALA A 202 -6.26 -15.28 0.63
C ALA A 202 -7.37 -14.85 1.62
N ALA A 203 -7.57 -13.55 1.82
CA ALA A 203 -8.58 -13.02 2.73
C ALA A 203 -10.00 -13.39 2.30
N VAL A 204 -10.32 -13.22 1.00
CA VAL A 204 -11.62 -13.60 0.44
C VAL A 204 -11.87 -15.10 0.57
N ARG A 205 -10.86 -15.93 0.26
CA ARG A 205 -10.97 -17.39 0.43
C ARG A 205 -11.18 -17.78 1.90
N ALA A 206 -10.49 -17.14 2.83
CA ALA A 206 -10.67 -17.39 4.26
C ALA A 206 -12.08 -17.01 4.75
N LEU A 207 -12.61 -15.87 4.29
CA LEU A 207 -13.98 -15.44 4.60
C LEU A 207 -15.02 -16.42 4.06
N ARG A 208 -14.86 -16.90 2.82
CA ARG A 208 -15.71 -17.94 2.22
C ARG A 208 -15.69 -19.24 3.04
N GLN A 209 -14.51 -19.75 3.41
CA GLN A 209 -14.40 -20.99 4.20
C GLN A 209 -14.97 -20.85 5.62
N ARG A 210 -15.00 -19.64 6.16
CA ARG A 210 -15.61 -19.33 7.46
C ARG A 210 -17.11 -19.09 7.38
N ASP A 211 -17.67 -18.98 6.17
CA ASP A 211 -19.02 -18.49 5.92
C ASP A 211 -19.28 -17.16 6.67
N LEU A 212 -18.27 -16.27 6.66
CA LEU A 212 -18.33 -14.98 7.34
C LEU A 212 -18.61 -13.88 6.32
N ARG A 213 -19.75 -13.21 6.50
CA ARG A 213 -20.20 -12.09 5.67
C ARG A 213 -20.22 -10.82 6.51
N PRO A 214 -19.31 -9.85 6.28
CA PRO A 214 -19.46 -8.51 6.83
C PRO A 214 -20.77 -7.88 6.37
N ASP A 215 -21.26 -6.89 7.12
CA ASP A 215 -22.46 -6.13 6.75
C ASP A 215 -22.30 -5.51 5.35
N PRO A 216 -23.18 -5.81 4.39
CA PRO A 216 -23.07 -5.33 3.01
C PRO A 216 -23.23 -3.81 2.90
N GLU A 217 -23.78 -3.12 3.90
CA GLU A 217 -23.85 -1.65 3.90
C GLU A 217 -22.49 -1.01 4.24
N LEU A 218 -21.62 -1.74 4.94
CA LEU A 218 -20.28 -1.26 5.28
C LEU A 218 -19.35 -1.31 4.07
N PRO A 219 -18.34 -0.43 3.98
CA PRO A 219 -17.36 -0.46 2.90
C PRO A 219 -16.69 -1.84 2.72
N VAL A 220 -16.36 -2.54 3.82
CA VAL A 220 -15.76 -3.87 3.75
C VAL A 220 -16.71 -4.93 3.16
N GLY A 221 -18.02 -4.82 3.40
CA GLY A 221 -19.03 -5.71 2.84
C GLY A 221 -19.14 -5.52 1.33
N ARG A 222 -19.29 -4.27 0.87
CA ARG A 222 -19.29 -3.92 -0.56
C ARG A 222 -17.99 -4.34 -1.27
N ALA A 223 -16.86 -4.19 -0.61
CA ALA A 223 -15.56 -4.64 -1.15
C ALA A 223 -15.50 -6.16 -1.29
N LEU A 224 -16.02 -6.91 -0.31
CA LEU A 224 -16.12 -8.38 -0.40
C LEU A 224 -17.03 -8.81 -1.53
N GLU A 225 -18.23 -8.23 -1.65
CA GLU A 225 -19.18 -8.56 -2.74
C GLU A 225 -18.56 -8.31 -4.12
N LEU A 226 -17.89 -7.16 -4.28
CA LEU A 226 -17.19 -6.85 -5.52
C LEU A 226 -16.07 -7.86 -5.80
N ALA A 227 -15.26 -8.21 -4.78
CA ALA A 227 -14.23 -9.22 -4.94
C ALA A 227 -14.80 -10.60 -5.30
N GLU A 228 -15.90 -11.00 -4.67
CA GLU A 228 -16.54 -12.28 -4.94
C GLU A 228 -17.18 -12.36 -6.33
N SER A 229 -17.55 -11.21 -6.93
CA SER A 229 -18.06 -11.14 -8.31
C SER A 229 -16.99 -11.36 -9.37
N VAL A 230 -15.70 -11.26 -9.01
CA VAL A 230 -14.57 -11.35 -9.94
C VAL A 230 -13.66 -12.54 -9.65
N LEU A 231 -13.44 -12.87 -8.37
CA LEU A 231 -12.55 -13.95 -7.94
C LEU A 231 -13.26 -15.29 -7.96
N ASP A 232 -12.69 -16.26 -8.66
CA ASP A 232 -13.27 -17.59 -8.84
C ASP A 232 -13.42 -18.31 -7.46
N PRO A 233 -14.63 -18.81 -7.14
CA PRO A 233 -14.92 -19.46 -5.86
C PRO A 233 -14.35 -20.87 -5.71
N GLU A 234 -13.87 -21.50 -6.79
CA GLU A 234 -13.39 -22.88 -6.77
C GLU A 234 -12.22 -23.06 -5.78
N PRO A 235 -12.39 -23.87 -4.71
CA PRO A 235 -11.33 -24.12 -3.75
C PRO A 235 -10.25 -25.08 -4.26
N ALA A 236 -10.51 -25.88 -5.31
CA ALA A 236 -9.52 -26.80 -5.84
C ALA A 236 -8.23 -26.10 -6.31
N ASP A 237 -7.12 -26.83 -6.23
CA ASP A 237 -5.82 -26.34 -6.70
C ASP A 237 -5.88 -26.00 -8.20
N ARG A 238 -5.54 -24.75 -8.51
CA ARG A 238 -5.46 -24.21 -9.87
C ARG A 238 -4.45 -23.05 -9.92
N PRO A 239 -4.00 -22.62 -11.10
CA PRO A 239 -3.22 -21.40 -11.21
C PRO A 239 -3.98 -20.19 -10.65
N LEU A 240 -3.35 -19.43 -9.74
CA LEU A 240 -3.93 -18.25 -9.10
C LEU A 240 -3.49 -16.93 -9.75
N THR A 241 -2.81 -16.99 -10.90
CA THR A 241 -2.29 -15.80 -11.60
C THR A 241 -3.42 -14.82 -11.92
N ASP A 242 -4.52 -15.30 -12.50
CA ASP A 242 -5.64 -14.45 -12.90
C ASP A 242 -6.37 -13.86 -11.68
N ASP A 243 -6.47 -14.60 -10.56
CA ASP A 243 -7.03 -14.07 -9.32
C ASP A 243 -6.19 -12.94 -8.75
N VAL A 244 -4.86 -13.10 -8.72
CA VAL A 244 -3.97 -12.05 -8.21
C VAL A 244 -4.00 -10.83 -9.12
N THR A 245 -4.02 -11.02 -10.44
CA THR A 245 -4.16 -9.90 -11.40
C THR A 245 -5.49 -9.17 -11.21
N ALA A 246 -6.59 -9.91 -11.08
CA ALA A 246 -7.91 -9.33 -10.82
C ALA A 246 -7.96 -8.61 -9.46
N ALA A 247 -7.46 -9.24 -8.41
CA ALA A 247 -7.37 -8.68 -7.06
C ALA A 247 -6.55 -7.38 -7.03
N ALA A 248 -5.42 -7.34 -7.73
CA ALA A 248 -4.61 -6.14 -7.86
C ALA A 248 -5.34 -5.01 -8.61
N ALA A 249 -6.19 -5.33 -9.59
CA ALA A 249 -7.02 -4.34 -10.30
C ALA A 249 -8.16 -3.79 -9.42
N LEU A 250 -8.73 -4.61 -8.54
CA LEU A 250 -9.83 -4.22 -7.63
C LEU A 250 -9.45 -3.11 -6.66
N LEU A 251 -8.16 -2.92 -6.35
CA LEU A 251 -7.69 -1.92 -5.38
C LEU A 251 -8.13 -0.49 -5.72
N ASP A 252 -8.21 -0.14 -7.01
CA ASP A 252 -8.69 1.18 -7.43
C ASP A 252 -10.19 1.33 -7.14
N ARG A 253 -10.97 0.27 -7.41
CA ARG A 253 -12.41 0.24 -7.13
C ARG A 253 -12.70 0.29 -5.63
N PHE A 254 -11.86 -0.31 -4.80
CA PHE A 254 -11.99 -0.21 -3.34
C PHE A 254 -11.77 1.21 -2.83
N THR A 255 -10.91 1.98 -3.49
CA THR A 255 -10.72 3.40 -3.18
C THR A 255 -11.98 4.21 -3.49
N GLU A 256 -12.69 3.87 -4.57
CA GLU A 256 -14.00 4.48 -4.89
C GLU A 256 -15.08 4.13 -3.86
N ILE A 257 -15.14 2.87 -3.41
CA ILE A 257 -16.07 2.43 -2.35
C ILE A 257 -15.85 3.24 -1.07
N TRP A 258 -14.58 3.45 -0.70
CA TRP A 258 -14.25 4.27 0.47
C TRP A 258 -14.66 5.74 0.28
N ARG A 259 -14.24 6.38 -0.82
CA ARG A 259 -14.55 7.81 -1.06
C ARG A 259 -16.05 8.07 -1.18
N GLY A 260 -16.80 7.14 -1.79
CA GLY A 260 -18.26 7.21 -1.87
C GLY A 260 -18.98 6.96 -0.53
N SER A 261 -18.26 6.51 0.50
CA SER A 261 -18.80 6.38 1.88
C SER A 261 -18.58 7.63 2.73
N GLU A 262 -17.75 8.58 2.28
CA GLU A 262 -17.53 9.87 2.95
C GLU A 262 -18.57 10.94 2.54
N SER A 263 -19.58 10.55 1.73
CA SER A 263 -20.69 11.40 1.23
C SER A 263 -21.94 11.27 2.10
#